data_AF-A0A0C4DY52-F1
#
_entry.id   AF-A0A0C4DY52-F1
#
_cell.length_a   1.000
_cell.length_b   1.000
_cell.length_c   1.000
_cell.angle_alpha   90.00
_cell.angle_beta   90.00
_cell.angle_gamma   90.00
#
_symmetry.space_group_name_H-M   'P 1'
#
loop_
_entity.id
_entity.type
_entity.pdbx_description
1 polymer ?
#
loop_
_entity_poly.entity_id
_entity_poly.type
_entity_poly.pdbx_seq_one_letter_code
_entity_poly.pdbx_strand_id
1 'polypeptide(L)'
;MILYPADMQSDFIKAFDEHDCVGVHLSYLLPLPWDHNGAYTHSGVECYVESAKGSLLKLGKKVPLIKVLALDGMEVVDELVRIFVLPKAKAAKWVREFKAIKSGAAPP
;
A
#
# COMPACT_ATOMS: atom_id res chain seq x y z
N MET A 1 -2.19 0.24 8.48
CA MET A 1 -2.71 1.47 7.86
C MET A 1 -2.69 1.34 6.34
N ILE A 2 -3.81 1.64 5.69
CA ILE A 2 -3.91 1.71 4.23
C ILE A 2 -3.68 3.17 3.80
N LEU A 3 -2.80 3.39 2.84
CA LEU A 3 -2.43 4.72 2.33
C LEU A 3 -2.78 4.82 0.86
N TYR A 4 -3.47 5.90 0.47
CA TYR A 4 -3.80 6.21 -0.92
C TYR A 4 -3.02 7.46 -1.35
N PRO A 5 -1.71 7.34 -1.61
CA PRO A 5 -0.82 8.49 -1.73
C PRO A 5 -1.12 9.37 -2.95
N ALA A 6 -1.76 8.81 -3.99
CA ALA A 6 -2.13 9.57 -5.18
C ALA A 6 -3.26 10.57 -4.95
N ASP A 7 -4.01 10.42 -3.86
CA ASP A 7 -5.19 11.24 -3.54
C ASP A 7 -5.12 11.77 -2.09
N MET A 8 -3.98 11.58 -1.41
CA MET A 8 -3.69 12.05 -0.04
C MET A 8 -4.69 11.60 1.02
N GLN A 9 -5.16 10.35 0.91
CA GLN A 9 -6.11 9.74 1.84
C GLN A 9 -5.49 8.55 2.57
N SER A 10 -6.09 8.15 3.69
CA SER A 10 -5.71 6.97 4.44
C SER A 10 -6.90 6.32 5.15
N ASP A 11 -6.81 5.01 5.38
CA ASP A 11 -7.71 4.27 6.24
C ASP A 11 -6.96 3.56 7.35
N PHE A 12 -7.57 3.53 8.54
CA PHE A 12 -7.04 2.85 9.69
C PHE A 12 -7.81 1.55 9.97
N ILE A 13 -7.16 0.41 9.72
CA ILE A 13 -7.67 -0.91 10.09
C ILE A 13 -7.22 -1.19 11.52
N LYS A 14 -8.17 -1.21 12.46
CA LYS A 14 -7.90 -1.40 13.90
C LYS A 14 -7.41 -2.81 14.24
N ALA A 15 -7.92 -3.81 13.53
CA ALA A 15 -7.55 -5.20 13.71
C ALA A 15 -7.34 -5.83 12.33
N PHE A 16 -6.11 -6.24 12.06
CA PHE A 16 -5.72 -6.92 10.83
C PHE A 16 -5.22 -8.30 11.27
N ASP A 17 -6.00 -9.36 11.02
CA ASP A 17 -5.58 -10.73 11.33
C ASP A 17 -4.37 -11.11 10.49
N GLU A 18 -3.33 -11.67 11.09
CA GLU A 18 -2.10 -12.00 10.38
C GLU A 18 -2.30 -13.07 9.28
N HIS A 19 -3.38 -13.86 9.34
CA HIS A 19 -3.77 -14.83 8.31
C HIS A 19 -4.59 -14.20 7.18
N ASP A 20 -5.15 -13.00 7.40
CA ASP A 20 -5.86 -12.25 6.38
C ASP A 20 -4.89 -11.64 5.37
N CYS A 21 -5.43 -11.36 4.18
CA CYS A 21 -4.71 -10.69 3.11
C CYS A 21 -5.27 -9.29 2.89
N VAL A 22 -4.47 -8.36 2.36
CA VAL A 22 -4.94 -7.00 2.04
C VAL A 22 -6.16 -7.02 1.10
N GLY A 23 -6.27 -8.03 0.23
CA GLY A 23 -7.43 -8.18 -0.65
C GLY A 23 -8.75 -8.41 0.08
N VAL A 24 -8.74 -9.05 1.26
CA VAL A 24 -9.93 -9.19 2.11
C VAL A 24 -10.34 -7.83 2.63
N HIS A 25 -9.38 -7.05 3.14
CA HIS A 25 -9.68 -5.72 3.67
C HIS A 25 -10.16 -4.73 2.59
N LEU A 26 -9.61 -4.81 1.38
CA LEU A 26 -10.10 -4.01 0.26
C LEU A 26 -11.57 -4.32 -0.11
N SER A 27 -12.07 -5.52 0.18
CA SER A 27 -13.45 -5.93 -0.17
C SER A 27 -14.55 -5.20 0.55
N TYR A 28 -14.27 -4.70 1.74
CA TYR A 28 -15.21 -3.88 2.49
C TYR A 28 -14.82 -2.41 2.52
N LEU A 29 -13.56 -2.06 2.17
CA LEU A 29 -13.13 -0.66 2.05
C LEU A 29 -13.56 -0.02 0.72
N LEU A 30 -13.57 -0.79 -0.37
CA LEU A 30 -13.93 -0.30 -1.70
C LEU A 30 -15.43 -0.51 -1.96
N PRO A 31 -16.13 0.46 -2.58
CA PRO A 31 -15.63 1.72 -3.13
C PRO A 31 -15.39 2.79 -2.06
N LEU A 32 -14.45 3.70 -2.35
CA LEU A 32 -14.08 4.77 -1.43
C LEU A 32 -15.03 5.97 -1.61
N PRO A 33 -15.52 6.59 -0.53
CA PRO A 33 -16.51 7.67 -0.62
C PRO A 33 -15.99 8.93 -1.33
N TRP A 34 -14.68 9.13 -1.34
CA TRP A 34 -13.98 10.23 -2.01
C TRP A 34 -13.51 9.89 -3.43
N ASP A 35 -13.60 8.64 -3.87
CA ASP A 35 -13.20 8.20 -5.21
C ASP A 35 -14.35 8.39 -6.21
N HIS A 36 -14.66 9.64 -6.52
CA HIS A 36 -15.74 9.99 -7.47
C HIS A 36 -15.52 9.42 -8.88
N ASN A 37 -14.27 9.12 -9.26
CA ASN A 37 -13.91 8.59 -10.57
C ASN A 37 -13.91 7.06 -10.62
N GLY A 38 -14.15 6.37 -9.50
CA GLY A 38 -14.13 4.90 -9.42
C GLY A 38 -12.78 4.29 -9.82
N ALA A 39 -11.68 5.00 -9.59
CA ALA A 39 -10.34 4.54 -9.94
C ALA A 39 -9.84 3.39 -9.04
N TYR A 40 -10.38 3.27 -7.83
CA TYR A 40 -10.01 2.28 -6.83
C TYR A 40 -10.99 1.11 -6.85
N THR A 41 -10.70 0.11 -7.69
CA THR A 41 -11.44 -1.15 -7.73
C THR A 41 -10.56 -2.34 -7.36
N HIS A 42 -11.19 -3.45 -6.99
CA HIS A 42 -10.49 -4.71 -6.67
C HIS A 42 -9.50 -5.15 -7.74
N SER A 43 -9.82 -4.96 -9.02
CA SER A 43 -8.95 -5.31 -10.13
C SER A 43 -8.08 -4.14 -10.60
N GLY A 44 -8.49 -2.90 -10.31
CA GLY A 44 -7.87 -1.65 -10.76
C GLY A 44 -6.74 -1.13 -9.89
N VAL A 45 -6.56 -1.64 -8.66
CA VAL A 45 -5.48 -1.18 -7.77
C VAL A 45 -4.26 -2.09 -7.73
N GLU A 46 -3.14 -1.56 -7.30
CA GLU A 46 -1.92 -2.27 -6.90
C GLU A 46 -1.57 -1.90 -5.46
N CYS A 47 -0.99 -2.86 -4.74
CA CYS A 47 -0.61 -2.68 -3.34
C CYS A 47 0.90 -2.75 -3.21
N TYR A 48 1.46 -1.97 -2.31
CA TYR A 48 2.90 -1.91 -2.04
C TYR A 48 3.15 -1.80 -0.54
N VAL A 49 4.31 -2.27 -0.09
CA VAL A 49 4.82 -2.08 1.27
C VAL A 49 6.22 -1.51 1.22
N GLU A 50 6.56 -0.72 2.21
CA GLU A 50 7.91 -0.20 2.40
C GLU A 50 8.68 -1.08 3.39
N SER A 51 9.92 -1.43 3.06
CA SER A 51 10.84 -2.08 3.97
C SER A 51 11.60 -1.06 4.85
N ALA A 52 12.18 -1.50 5.96
CA ALA A 52 13.05 -0.73 6.86
C ALA A 52 14.12 0.08 6.12
N LYS A 53 14.65 -0.48 5.03
CA LYS A 53 15.69 0.13 4.20
C LYS A 53 15.14 1.17 3.21
N GLY A 54 13.86 1.56 3.34
CA GLY A 54 13.18 2.48 2.43
C GLY A 54 12.88 1.93 1.04
N SER A 55 13.01 0.61 0.85
CA SER A 55 12.74 -0.04 -0.43
C SER A 55 11.26 -0.39 -0.56
N LEU A 56 10.68 -0.11 -1.72
CA LEU A 56 9.28 -0.41 -2.00
C LEU A 56 9.12 -1.77 -2.67
N LEU A 57 8.28 -2.63 -2.10
CA LEU A 57 7.96 -3.96 -2.59
C LEU A 57 6.49 -4.03 -3.03
N LYS A 58 6.23 -4.68 -4.16
CA LYS A 58 4.86 -4.91 -4.64
C LYS A 58 4.22 -6.03 -3.82
N LEU A 59 3.07 -5.77 -3.22
CA LEU A 59 2.32 -6.71 -2.41
C LEU A 59 1.20 -7.37 -3.23
N GLY A 60 1.22 -8.70 -3.29
CA GLY A 60 0.11 -9.47 -3.84
C GLY A 60 -1.12 -9.42 -2.93
N LYS A 61 -2.31 -9.20 -3.52
CA LYS A 61 -3.56 -9.05 -2.74
C LYS A 61 -3.99 -10.30 -1.96
N LYS A 62 -3.45 -11.46 -2.33
CA LYS A 62 -3.70 -12.77 -1.70
C LYS A 62 -2.55 -13.23 -0.80
N VAL A 63 -1.60 -12.34 -0.50
CA VAL A 63 -0.50 -12.63 0.41
C VAL A 63 -0.99 -12.34 1.84
N PRO A 64 -0.97 -13.34 2.75
CA PRO A 64 -1.29 -13.12 4.15
C PRO A 64 -0.32 -12.16 4.82
N LEU A 65 -0.81 -11.36 5.77
CA LEU A 65 0.00 -10.38 6.48
C LEU A 65 1.21 -11.01 7.19
N ILE A 66 1.06 -12.21 7.77
CA ILE A 66 2.16 -12.95 8.41
C ILE A 66 3.34 -13.17 7.44
N LYS A 67 3.07 -13.39 6.15
CA LYS A 67 4.13 -13.54 5.14
C LYS A 67 4.80 -12.22 4.80
N VAL A 68 4.06 -11.12 4.89
CA VAL A 68 4.60 -9.76 4.70
C VAL A 68 5.51 -9.40 5.88
N LEU A 69 5.07 -9.69 7.10
CA LEU A 69 5.84 -9.47 8.34
C LEU A 69 7.11 -10.32 8.39
N ALA A 70 7.09 -11.51 7.79
CA ALA A 70 8.25 -12.39 7.68
C ALA A 70 9.26 -12.00 6.57
N LEU A 71 9.01 -10.93 5.79
CA LEU A 71 9.96 -10.48 4.77
C LEU A 71 11.21 -9.88 5.43
N ASP A 72 12.38 -10.20 4.85
CA ASP A 72 13.63 -9.63 5.34
C ASP A 72 13.63 -8.10 5.20
N GLY A 73 14.01 -7.43 6.29
CA GLY A 73 13.99 -5.99 6.38
C GLY A 73 12.60 -5.36 6.40
N MET A 74 11.52 -6.11 6.67
CA MET A 74 10.23 -5.48 7.01
C MET A 74 10.33 -4.82 8.38
N GLU A 75 9.88 -3.57 8.49
CA GLU A 75 9.81 -2.87 9.76
C GLU A 75 8.36 -2.59 10.13
N VAL A 76 8.04 -2.84 11.39
CA VAL A 76 6.79 -2.39 12.00
C VAL A 76 7.15 -1.17 12.85
N VAL A 77 6.78 0.02 12.37
CA VAL A 77 7.04 1.28 13.08
C VAL A 77 5.76 1.66 13.83
N ASP A 78 5.88 1.90 15.14
CA ASP A 78 4.76 2.24 16.03
C ASP A 78 3.61 1.23 15.97
N GLU A 79 3.93 -0.07 15.84
CA GLU A 79 2.94 -1.16 15.66
C GLU A 79 2.12 -1.06 14.35
N LEU A 80 2.55 -0.21 13.40
CA LEU A 80 1.85 0.03 12.15
C LEU A 80 2.59 -0.52 10.93
N VAL A 81 1.91 -1.41 10.22
CA VAL A 81 2.25 -1.76 8.84
C VAL A 81 1.61 -0.74 7.90
N ARG A 82 2.41 -0.12 7.02
CA ARG A 82 1.94 0.81 5.99
C ARG A 82 1.80 0.07 4.66
N ILE A 83 0.59 0.02 4.14
CA ILE A 83 0.29 -0.56 2.83
C ILE A 83 -0.18 0.55 1.91
N PHE A 84 0.58 0.82 0.86
CA PHE A 84 0.23 1.81 -0.16
C PHE A 84 -0.65 1.17 -1.22
N VAL A 85 -1.80 1.77 -1.50
CA VAL A 85 -2.77 1.31 -2.50
C VAL A 85 -2.89 2.40 -3.56
N LEU A 86 -2.64 2.03 -4.81
CA LEU A 86 -2.68 2.96 -5.93
C LEU A 86 -3.50 2.39 -7.10
N PRO A 87 -4.22 3.24 -7.86
CA PRO A 87 -4.75 2.83 -9.15
C PRO A 87 -3.60 2.45 -10.08
N LYS A 88 -3.76 1.37 -10.85
CA LYS A 88 -2.75 0.86 -11.79
C LYS A 88 -2.20 1.95 -12.72
N ALA A 89 -3.07 2.85 -13.18
CA ALA A 89 -2.70 3.95 -14.05
C ALA A 89 -1.73 4.96 -13.40
N LYS A 90 -1.79 5.12 -12.06
CA LYS A 90 -0.92 6.05 -11.31
C LYS A 90 0.29 5.34 -10.66
N ALA A 91 0.23 4.01 -10.49
CA ALA A 91 1.21 3.24 -9.74
C ALA A 91 2.65 3.40 -10.26
N ALA A 92 2.88 3.25 -11.57
CA ALA A 92 4.23 3.30 -12.14
C ALA A 92 4.91 4.66 -11.94
N LYS A 93 4.16 5.76 -12.08
CA LYS A 93 4.66 7.13 -11.84
C LYS A 93 5.04 7.30 -10.36
N TRP A 94 4.13 6.96 -9.45
CA TRP A 94 4.36 7.11 -8.02
C TRP A 94 5.53 6.27 -7.51
N VAL A 95 5.70 5.03 -7.98
CA VAL A 95 6.84 4.17 -7.60
C VAL A 95 8.17 4.83 -7.95
N ARG A 96 8.26 5.53 -9.10
CA ARG A 96 9.48 6.25 -9.50
C ARG A 96 9.75 7.44 -8.58
N GLU A 97 8.72 8.25 -8.32
CA GLU A 97 8.80 9.41 -7.44
C GLU A 97 9.17 9.02 -6.00
N PHE A 98 8.54 7.98 -5.46
CA PHE A 98 8.84 7.44 -4.14
C PHE A 98 10.31 7.03 -4.00
N LYS A 99 10.83 6.31 -5.01
CA LYS A 99 12.25 5.88 -5.02
C LYS A 99 13.19 7.08 -5.12
N ALA A 100 12.87 8.09 -5.93
CA ALA A 100 13.67 9.31 -6.03
C ALA A 100 13.77 9.98 -4.65
N ILE A 101 12.63 10.21 -3.98
CA ILE A 101 12.55 10.79 -2.63
C ILE A 101 13.38 9.98 -1.62
N LYS A 102 13.24 8.65 -1.60
CA LYS A 102 13.95 7.79 -0.64
C LYS A 102 15.46 7.72 -0.88
N SER A 103 15.91 7.87 -2.12
CA SER A 103 17.34 7.92 -2.46
C SER A 103 17.97 9.30 -2.28
N GLY A 104 17.20 10.33 -1.93
CA GLY A 104 17.67 11.72 -1.88
C GLY A 104 17.90 12.34 -3.27
N ALA A 105 17.47 11.68 -4.34
CA ALA A 105 17.51 12.22 -5.69
C ALA A 105 16.32 13.16 -5.90
N ALA A 106 16.57 14.37 -6.44
CA ALA A 106 15.51 15.31 -6.77
C ALA A 106 14.54 14.67 -7.80
N PRO A 107 13.21 14.72 -7.59
CA PRO A 107 12.27 14.29 -8.61
C PRO A 107 12.38 15.21 -9.85
N PRO A 108 12.27 14.67 -11.08
CA PRO A 108 12.33 15.46 -12.30
C PRO A 108 11.15 16.43 -12.46
#